data_AF-A0A8H7G394-F1
#
_entry.id   AF-A0A8H7G394-F1
#
_cell.length_a   1.000
_cell.length_b   1.000
_cell.length_c   1.000
_cell.angle_alpha   90.00
_cell.angle_beta   90.00
_cell.angle_gamma   90.00
#
_symmetry.space_group_name_H-M   'P 1'
#
loop_
_entity.id
_entity.type
_entity.pdbx_description
1 polymer ?
#
loop_
_entity_poly.entity_id
_entity_poly.type
_entity_poly.pdbx_seq_one_letter_code
_entity_poly.pdbx_strand_id
1 'polypeptide(L)'
;MCASTAISVDLAALIGSQLASFLAGLHNWGRQTQKGRANLSANVFGRTVMDLLGYQIAVPNAAASGIVDPLLPIVMAALAERDRIGEETAIMGDFWTANVLVSIQETASGEQTLKRLWVIDWENCRYGSPASDIAPFAADCYLNARFHDEVSAETLRHNFLQTYAALAKVDPLEVVIGMGTFWIMWAGNRKGVSATQLREYIEKGIEYIRMGWGSSEDIGDVQWLPSSLAKELVACTSYY
;
A
#
# COMPACT_ATOMS: atom_id res chain seq x y z
N MET A 1 -24.59 -19.75 3.97
CA MET A 1 -23.49 -18.88 3.50
C MET A 1 -24.15 -17.75 2.73
N CYS A 2 -24.36 -16.58 3.34
CA CYS A 2 -24.77 -15.41 2.57
C CYS A 2 -23.57 -15.03 1.70
N ALA A 3 -23.74 -15.09 0.38
CA ALA A 3 -22.80 -14.44 -0.52
C ALA A 3 -22.74 -12.97 -0.08
N SER A 4 -21.56 -12.49 0.30
CA SER A 4 -21.34 -11.06 0.43
C SER A 4 -21.67 -10.47 -0.95
N THR A 5 -22.68 -9.62 -1.04
CA THR A 5 -22.92 -8.83 -2.25
C THR A 5 -21.65 -8.04 -2.55
N ALA A 6 -21.25 -8.03 -3.82
CA ALA A 6 -20.18 -7.14 -4.27
C ALA A 6 -20.56 -5.69 -3.93
N ILE A 7 -19.58 -4.90 -3.52
CA ILE A 7 -19.82 -3.47 -3.24
C ILE A 7 -20.07 -2.73 -4.56
N SER A 8 -20.93 -1.72 -4.56
CA SER A 8 -21.13 -0.88 -5.73
C SER A 8 -19.87 -0.04 -6.02
N VAL A 9 -19.71 0.38 -7.27
CA VAL A 9 -18.62 1.25 -7.72
C VAL A 9 -18.60 2.57 -6.93
N ASP A 10 -19.78 3.19 -6.73
CA ASP A 10 -19.91 4.42 -5.95
C ASP A 10 -19.51 4.23 -4.49
N LEU A 11 -19.87 3.08 -3.90
CA LEU A 11 -19.50 2.75 -2.54
C LEU A 11 -17.99 2.49 -2.43
N ALA A 12 -17.38 1.81 -3.40
CA ALA A 12 -15.94 1.60 -3.47
C ALA A 12 -15.18 2.94 -3.57
N ALA A 13 -15.66 3.87 -4.40
CA ALA A 13 -15.11 5.22 -4.51
C ALA A 13 -15.17 5.95 -3.16
N LEU A 14 -16.34 5.94 -2.52
CA LEU A 14 -16.55 6.59 -1.22
C LEU A 14 -15.64 6.01 -0.13
N ILE A 15 -15.53 4.67 -0.05
CA ILE A 15 -14.65 4.00 0.92
C ILE A 15 -13.20 4.41 0.69
N GLY A 16 -12.73 4.41 -0.57
CA GLY A 16 -11.37 4.81 -0.91
C GLY A 16 -11.03 6.21 -0.44
N SER A 17 -11.92 7.16 -0.73
CA SER A 17 -11.74 8.56 -0.32
C SER A 17 -11.78 8.75 1.20
N GLN A 18 -12.65 8.05 1.91
CA GLN A 18 -12.73 8.14 3.38
C GLN A 18 -11.49 7.56 4.07
N LEU A 19 -11.00 6.41 3.60
CA LEU A 19 -9.76 5.80 4.11
C LEU A 19 -8.53 6.68 3.85
N ALA A 20 -8.43 7.25 2.64
CA ALA A 20 -7.37 8.17 2.29
C ALA A 20 -7.39 9.44 3.13
N SER A 21 -8.59 10.01 3.37
CA SER A 21 -8.77 11.18 4.22
C SER A 21 -8.34 10.90 5.66
N PHE A 22 -8.66 9.71 6.18
CA PHE A 22 -8.22 9.26 7.50
C PHE A 22 -6.69 9.19 7.60
N LEU A 23 -6.02 8.50 6.66
CA LEU A 23 -4.56 8.38 6.66
C LEU A 23 -3.86 9.72 6.43
N ALA A 24 -4.36 10.55 5.51
CA ALA A 24 -3.83 11.89 5.31
C ALA A 24 -3.91 12.71 6.62
N GLY A 25 -5.02 12.59 7.35
CA GLY A 25 -5.19 13.17 8.68
C GLY A 25 -4.17 12.65 9.70
N LEU A 26 -4.00 11.33 9.79
CA LEU A 26 -3.00 10.69 10.66
C LEU A 26 -1.58 11.16 10.34
N HIS A 27 -1.21 11.18 9.06
CA HIS A 27 0.12 11.56 8.63
C HIS A 27 0.39 13.07 8.84
N ASN A 28 -0.60 13.92 8.55
CA ASN A 28 -0.48 15.35 8.81
C ASN A 28 -0.38 15.62 10.32
N TRP A 29 -1.17 14.91 11.14
CA TRP A 29 -1.09 14.98 12.60
C TRP A 29 0.29 14.55 13.09
N GLY A 30 0.82 13.42 12.60
CA GLY A 30 2.14 12.90 12.98
C GLY A 30 3.28 13.86 12.65
N ARG A 31 3.24 14.53 11.50
CA ARG A 31 4.23 15.56 11.13
C ARG A 31 4.19 16.79 12.03
N GLN A 32 3.02 17.15 12.54
CA GLN A 32 2.79 18.41 13.27
C GLN A 32 2.90 18.27 14.79
N THR A 33 2.83 17.05 15.32
CA THR A 33 2.74 16.80 16.76
C THR A 33 3.99 16.14 17.34
N GLN A 34 4.29 16.46 18.59
CA GLN A 34 5.23 15.67 19.41
C GLN A 34 4.49 14.71 20.36
N LYS A 35 3.17 14.87 20.48
CA LYS A 35 2.35 14.07 21.39
C LYS A 35 2.32 12.61 20.92
N GLY A 36 2.76 11.70 21.79
CA GLY A 36 2.78 10.26 21.50
C GLY A 36 3.94 9.83 20.60
N ARG A 37 4.76 10.75 20.09
CA ARG A 37 5.90 10.43 19.22
C ARG A 37 6.86 9.45 19.89
N ALA A 38 7.31 9.76 21.11
CA ALA A 38 8.22 8.87 21.85
C ALA A 38 7.67 7.45 22.00
N ASN A 39 6.37 7.29 22.24
CA ASN A 39 5.73 5.98 22.38
C ASN A 39 5.66 5.23 21.04
N LEU A 40 5.27 5.93 19.96
CA LEU A 40 5.19 5.33 18.62
C LEU A 40 6.58 5.00 18.07
N SER A 41 7.56 5.88 18.24
CA SER A 41 8.95 5.64 17.84
C SER A 41 9.58 4.47 18.61
N ALA A 42 9.17 4.25 19.86
CA ALA A 42 9.62 3.15 20.70
C ALA A 42 8.94 1.80 20.37
N ASN A 43 7.99 1.75 19.42
CA ASN A 43 7.38 0.50 18.99
C ASN A 43 8.35 -0.33 18.12
N VAL A 44 9.30 -0.99 18.78
CA VAL A 44 10.29 -1.86 18.14
C VAL A 44 9.64 -3.09 17.50
N PHE A 45 8.49 -3.53 18.02
CA PHE A 45 7.74 -4.64 17.43
C PHE A 45 7.37 -4.35 15.98
N GLY A 46 6.73 -3.20 15.72
CA GLY A 46 6.34 -2.82 14.36
C GLY A 46 7.50 -2.76 13.36
N ARG A 47 8.67 -2.24 13.79
CA ARG A 47 9.88 -2.20 12.95
C ARG A 47 10.43 -3.61 12.69
N THR A 48 10.43 -4.45 13.72
CA THR A 48 10.94 -5.83 13.64
C THR A 48 10.08 -6.69 12.73
N VAL A 49 8.75 -6.55 12.82
CA VAL A 49 7.80 -7.28 11.98
C VAL A 49 7.98 -6.88 10.51
N MET A 50 8.12 -5.59 10.20
CA MET A 50 8.32 -5.15 8.82
C MET A 50 9.64 -5.64 8.22
N ASP A 51 10.72 -5.66 9.00
CA ASP A 51 12.00 -6.24 8.57
C ASP A 51 11.88 -7.74 8.30
N LEU A 52 11.39 -8.51 9.27
CA LEU A 52 11.31 -9.97 9.18
C LEU A 52 10.29 -10.45 8.14
N LEU A 53 9.07 -9.91 8.17
CA LEU A 53 7.97 -10.37 7.33
C LEU A 53 7.81 -9.57 6.04
N GLY A 54 8.60 -8.51 5.85
CA GLY A 54 8.63 -7.75 4.62
C GLY A 54 9.93 -7.90 3.85
N TYR A 55 10.96 -7.20 4.31
CA TYR A 55 12.20 -7.06 3.54
C TYR A 55 12.97 -8.37 3.45
N GLN A 56 13.06 -9.15 4.53
CA GLN A 56 13.82 -10.39 4.55
C GLN A 56 13.17 -11.53 3.76
N ILE A 57 11.84 -11.55 3.61
CA ILE A 57 11.15 -12.60 2.83
C ILE A 57 11.09 -12.31 1.33
N ALA A 58 11.26 -11.06 0.91
CA ALA A 58 11.08 -10.67 -0.48
C ALA A 58 12.08 -11.40 -1.41
N VAL A 59 13.36 -11.46 -1.03
CA VAL A 59 14.40 -12.15 -1.82
C VAL A 59 14.15 -13.67 -1.90
N PRO A 60 13.91 -14.39 -0.78
CA PRO A 60 13.52 -15.80 -0.81
C PRO A 60 12.27 -16.08 -1.65
N ASN A 61 11.23 -15.26 -1.57
CA ASN A 61 9.99 -15.45 -2.33
C ASN A 61 10.22 -15.30 -3.84
N ALA A 62 11.03 -14.32 -4.25
CA ALA A 62 11.40 -14.16 -5.65
C ALA A 62 12.20 -15.37 -6.16
N ALA A 63 13.19 -15.83 -5.38
CA ALA A 63 14.00 -16.99 -5.72
C ALA A 63 13.18 -18.28 -5.81
N ALA A 64 12.23 -18.49 -4.88
CA ALA A 64 11.32 -19.63 -4.90
C ALA A 64 10.43 -19.68 -6.14
N SER A 65 10.18 -18.53 -6.78
CA SER A 65 9.44 -18.40 -8.03
C SER A 65 10.34 -18.45 -9.27
N GLY A 66 11.61 -18.80 -9.09
CA GLY A 66 12.61 -18.91 -10.15
C GLY A 66 13.07 -17.56 -10.71
N ILE A 67 13.03 -16.49 -9.92
CA ILE A 67 13.46 -15.16 -10.32
C ILE A 67 14.63 -14.74 -9.43
N VAL A 68 15.75 -14.40 -10.06
CA VAL A 68 16.93 -13.87 -9.38
C VAL A 68 17.18 -12.48 -9.93
N ASP A 69 17.02 -11.49 -9.06
CA ASP A 69 17.25 -10.09 -9.37
C ASP A 69 18.40 -9.56 -8.50
N PRO A 70 19.49 -9.03 -9.08
CA PRO A 70 20.64 -8.56 -8.31
C PRO A 70 20.37 -7.25 -7.54
N LEU A 71 19.38 -6.46 -7.95
CA LEU A 71 19.02 -5.20 -7.30
C LEU A 71 18.12 -5.43 -6.08
N LEU A 72 17.23 -6.42 -6.13
CA LEU A 72 16.28 -6.73 -5.06
C LEU A 72 16.92 -6.82 -3.65
N PRO A 73 17.99 -7.59 -3.39
CA PRO A 73 18.60 -7.63 -2.05
C PRO A 73 19.18 -6.29 -1.61
N ILE A 74 19.69 -5.46 -2.53
CA ILE A 74 20.24 -4.13 -2.24
C ILE A 74 19.11 -3.21 -1.79
N VAL A 75 18.00 -3.19 -2.54
CA VAL A 75 16.84 -2.35 -2.22
C VAL A 75 16.19 -2.79 -0.91
N MET A 76 16.00 -4.09 -0.69
CA MET A 76 15.41 -4.58 0.55
C MET A 76 16.25 -4.21 1.77
N ALA A 77 17.59 -4.29 1.69
CA ALA A 77 18.47 -3.85 2.76
C ALA A 77 18.36 -2.33 3.01
N ALA A 78 18.28 -1.53 1.95
CA ALA A 78 18.11 -0.08 2.07
C ALA A 78 16.76 0.31 2.68
N LEU A 79 15.67 -0.37 2.30
CA LEU A 79 14.34 -0.15 2.89
C LEU A 79 14.30 -0.58 4.36
N ALA A 80 14.93 -1.70 4.71
CA ALA A 80 15.05 -2.15 6.10
C ALA A 80 15.74 -1.10 6.97
N GLU A 81 16.85 -0.53 6.49
CA GLU A 81 17.54 0.53 7.22
C GLU A 81 16.69 1.81 7.32
N ARG A 82 16.02 2.22 6.24
CA ARG A 82 15.11 3.38 6.24
C ARG A 82 13.96 3.20 7.22
N ASP A 83 13.32 2.04 7.26
CA ASP A 83 12.24 1.76 8.21
C ASP A 83 12.76 1.66 9.65
N ARG A 84 13.99 1.17 9.86
CA ARG A 84 14.61 1.10 11.19
C ARG A 84 14.79 2.48 11.84
N ILE A 85 15.19 3.48 11.05
CA ILE A 85 15.49 4.84 11.54
C ILE A 85 14.39 5.86 11.19
N GLY A 86 13.37 5.44 10.45
CA GLY A 86 12.33 6.30 9.90
C GLY A 86 11.54 7.02 10.99
N GLU A 87 11.42 8.33 10.82
CA GLU A 87 10.90 9.26 11.83
C GLU A 87 10.08 10.40 11.19
N GLU A 88 9.56 10.22 9.97
CA GLU A 88 8.86 11.27 9.22
C GLU A 88 7.48 11.59 9.81
N THR A 89 6.63 10.58 9.95
CA THR A 89 5.26 10.74 10.43
C THR A 89 4.77 9.52 11.20
N ALA A 90 3.74 9.70 12.04
CA ALA A 90 2.95 8.59 12.55
C ALA A 90 2.30 7.83 11.38
N ILE A 91 2.43 6.50 11.40
CA ILE A 91 1.84 5.55 10.45
C ILE A 91 1.10 4.44 11.21
N MET A 92 0.11 3.84 10.56
CA MET A 92 -0.56 2.64 11.06
C MET A 92 0.39 1.43 10.95
N GLY A 93 1.17 1.35 9.88
CA GLY A 93 2.30 0.43 9.71
C GLY A 93 1.95 -0.96 9.19
N ASP A 94 0.65 -1.30 9.11
CA ASP A 94 0.09 -2.50 8.48
C ASP A 94 -1.25 -2.18 7.81
N PHE A 95 -1.27 -1.14 6.96
CA PHE A 95 -2.50 -0.64 6.36
C PHE A 95 -2.78 -1.28 5.00
N TRP A 96 -3.68 -2.26 4.96
CA TRP A 96 -4.14 -2.96 3.76
C TRP A 96 -5.60 -3.39 3.91
N THR A 97 -6.23 -3.93 2.87
CA THR A 97 -7.70 -4.10 2.86
C THR A 97 -8.19 -5.08 3.92
N ALA A 98 -7.37 -6.04 4.35
CA ALA A 98 -7.70 -6.99 5.40
C ALA A 98 -7.86 -6.34 6.79
N ASN A 99 -7.19 -5.20 7.04
CA ASN A 99 -7.24 -4.46 8.31
C ASN A 99 -8.30 -3.33 8.30
N VAL A 100 -9.23 -3.39 7.34
CA VAL A 100 -10.36 -2.47 7.23
C VAL A 100 -11.67 -3.24 7.37
N LEU A 101 -12.45 -2.89 8.39
CA LEU A 101 -13.82 -3.38 8.54
C LEU A 101 -14.79 -2.36 7.93
N VAL A 102 -15.72 -2.85 7.11
CA VAL A 102 -16.73 -2.02 6.44
C VAL A 102 -18.12 -2.46 6.91
N SER A 103 -18.90 -1.50 7.43
CA SER A 103 -20.33 -1.70 7.68
C SER A 103 -21.13 -1.01 6.58
N ILE A 104 -21.86 -1.82 5.82
CA ILE A 104 -22.71 -1.41 4.71
C ILE A 104 -24.16 -1.63 5.12
N GLN A 105 -25.01 -0.68 4.77
CA GLN A 105 -26.46 -0.85 4.82
C GLN A 105 -26.98 -0.97 3.39
N GLU A 106 -27.72 -2.04 3.12
CA GLU A 106 -28.35 -2.30 1.82
C GLU A 106 -29.87 -2.20 1.97
N THR A 107 -30.52 -1.43 1.09
CA THR A 107 -31.98 -1.31 1.06
C THR A 107 -32.62 -2.48 0.30
N ALA A 108 -33.94 -2.63 0.40
CA ALA A 108 -34.66 -3.65 -0.36
C ALA A 108 -34.57 -3.46 -1.89
N SER A 109 -34.21 -2.26 -2.37
CA SER A 109 -33.96 -1.98 -3.79
C SER A 109 -32.50 -2.22 -4.21
N GLY A 110 -31.65 -2.76 -3.33
CA GLY A 110 -30.24 -3.03 -3.59
C GLY A 110 -29.33 -1.80 -3.51
N GLU A 111 -29.83 -0.67 -3.00
CA GLU A 111 -29.02 0.53 -2.80
C GLU A 111 -28.12 0.35 -1.58
N GLN A 112 -26.81 0.52 -1.77
CA GLN A 112 -25.82 0.35 -0.72
C GLN A 112 -25.32 1.70 -0.21
N THR A 113 -25.23 1.84 1.11
CA THR A 113 -24.72 3.03 1.79
C THR A 113 -23.66 2.67 2.83
N LEU A 114 -22.63 3.51 2.93
CA LEU A 114 -21.57 3.33 3.93
C LEU A 114 -22.07 3.80 5.30
N LYS A 115 -22.14 2.88 6.27
CA LYS A 115 -22.50 3.21 7.65
C LYS A 115 -21.28 3.55 8.49
N ARG A 116 -20.21 2.76 8.38
CA ARG A 116 -18.99 2.95 9.17
C ARG A 116 -17.79 2.22 8.57
N LEU A 117 -16.61 2.80 8.79
CA LEU A 117 -15.30 2.18 8.57
C LEU A 117 -14.58 2.07 9.91
N TRP A 118 -13.84 0.98 10.09
CA TRP A 118 -12.87 0.83 11.18
C TRP A 118 -11.55 0.38 10.62
N VAL A 119 -10.47 1.04 11.06
CA VAL A 119 -9.10 0.58 10.87
C VAL A 119 -8.70 -0.15 12.14
N ILE A 120 -8.35 -1.42 12.01
CA ILE A 120 -8.01 -2.31 13.12
C ILE A 120 -6.53 -2.70 13.05
N ASP A 121 -6.07 -3.50 14.01
CA ASP A 121 -4.73 -4.10 14.03
C ASP A 121 -3.54 -3.12 14.11
N TRP A 122 -3.60 -2.20 15.07
CA TRP A 122 -2.63 -1.11 15.24
C TRP A 122 -1.28 -1.54 15.85
N GLU A 123 -0.98 -2.84 15.96
CA GLU A 123 0.22 -3.31 16.66
C GLU A 123 1.54 -2.88 15.98
N ASN A 124 1.49 -2.59 14.68
CA ASN A 124 2.64 -2.12 13.90
C ASN A 124 2.79 -0.59 13.85
N CYS A 125 1.93 0.17 14.57
CA CYS A 125 1.94 1.63 14.50
C CYS A 125 3.23 2.22 15.05
N ARG A 126 3.82 3.14 14.29
CA ARG A 126 5.13 3.73 14.60
C ARG A 126 5.31 5.07 13.90
N TYR A 127 6.45 5.71 14.09
CA TYR A 127 6.90 6.74 13.15
C TYR A 127 7.66 6.07 11.99
N GLY A 128 7.41 6.54 10.76
CA GLY A 128 7.99 5.98 9.55
C GLY A 128 7.61 6.79 8.31
N SER A 129 7.89 6.25 7.12
CA SER A 129 7.46 6.86 5.87
C SER A 129 5.95 6.68 5.67
N PRO A 130 5.21 7.69 5.20
CA PRO A 130 3.81 7.53 4.83
C PRO A 130 3.61 6.48 3.72
N ALA A 131 4.63 6.18 2.91
CA ALA A 131 4.56 5.14 1.90
C ALA A 131 4.27 3.75 2.48
N SER A 132 4.66 3.50 3.75
CA SER A 132 4.40 2.25 4.46
C SER A 132 2.91 1.95 4.67
N ASP A 133 2.03 2.97 4.62
CA ASP A 133 0.58 2.78 4.67
C ASP A 133 -0.06 2.82 3.28
N ILE A 134 0.44 3.68 2.39
CA ILE A 134 -0.16 3.89 1.06
C ILE A 134 0.12 2.71 0.12
N ALA A 135 1.35 2.19 0.16
CA ALA A 135 1.77 1.17 -0.78
C ALA A 135 1.11 -0.20 -0.57
N PRO A 136 1.03 -0.76 0.65
CA PRO A 136 0.35 -2.04 0.87
C PRO A 136 -1.12 -2.00 0.49
N PHE A 137 -1.85 -0.93 0.86
CA PHE A 137 -3.25 -0.79 0.50
C PHE A 137 -3.47 -0.71 -1.02
N ALA A 138 -2.70 0.12 -1.73
CA ALA A 138 -2.82 0.23 -3.17
C ALA A 138 -2.45 -1.08 -3.89
N ALA A 139 -1.41 -1.77 -3.41
CA ALA A 139 -0.96 -3.05 -3.93
C ALA A 139 -1.99 -4.17 -3.70
N ASP A 140 -2.62 -4.18 -2.52
CA ASP A 140 -3.65 -5.14 -2.16
C ASP A 140 -4.93 -4.92 -2.97
N CYS A 141 -5.34 -3.67 -3.21
CA CYS A 141 -6.43 -3.37 -4.12
C CYS A 141 -6.16 -3.92 -5.54
N TYR A 142 -4.93 -3.82 -6.04
CA TYR A 142 -4.55 -4.41 -7.31
C TYR A 142 -4.70 -5.94 -7.30
N LEU A 143 -4.26 -6.64 -6.25
CA LEU A 143 -4.46 -8.08 -6.14
C LEU A 143 -5.96 -8.42 -6.06
N ASN A 144 -6.74 -7.72 -5.24
CA ASN A 144 -8.17 -7.93 -5.13
C ASN A 144 -8.91 -7.74 -6.46
N ALA A 145 -8.48 -6.80 -7.30
CA ALA A 145 -9.02 -6.62 -8.64
C ALA A 145 -8.85 -7.85 -9.54
N ARG A 146 -7.83 -8.69 -9.29
CA ARG A 146 -7.53 -9.89 -10.11
C ARG A 146 -8.15 -11.16 -9.54
N PHE A 147 -8.43 -11.19 -8.24
CA PHE A 147 -8.98 -12.38 -7.56
C PHE A 147 -10.47 -12.27 -7.21
N HIS A 148 -11.04 -11.08 -7.23
CA HIS A 148 -12.41 -10.81 -6.78
C HIS A 148 -13.19 -9.96 -7.77
N ASP A 149 -13.28 -8.65 -7.55
CA ASP A 149 -14.04 -7.70 -8.35
C ASP A 149 -13.09 -6.62 -8.90
N GLU A 150 -12.83 -6.68 -10.20
CA GLU A 150 -11.92 -5.78 -10.88
C GLU A 150 -12.36 -4.32 -10.77
N VAL A 151 -13.61 -4.02 -11.11
CA VAL A 151 -14.11 -2.65 -11.23
C VAL A 151 -14.14 -1.97 -9.86
N SER A 152 -14.66 -2.66 -8.85
CA SER A 152 -14.78 -2.09 -7.50
C SER A 152 -13.41 -1.90 -6.85
N ALA A 153 -12.50 -2.88 -6.98
CA ALA A 153 -11.17 -2.77 -6.38
C ALA A 153 -10.27 -1.74 -7.08
N GLU A 154 -10.37 -1.59 -8.41
CA GLU A 154 -9.66 -0.52 -9.13
C GLU A 154 -10.22 0.86 -8.78
N THR A 155 -11.54 0.99 -8.66
CA THR A 155 -12.20 2.24 -8.24
C THR A 155 -11.79 2.64 -6.82
N LEU A 156 -11.71 1.66 -5.91
CA LEU A 156 -11.23 1.85 -4.54
C LEU A 156 -9.80 2.39 -4.54
N ARG A 157 -8.88 1.74 -5.27
CA ARG A 157 -7.48 2.16 -5.38
C ARG A 157 -7.35 3.58 -5.95
N HIS A 158 -8.06 3.85 -7.04
CA HIS A 158 -8.00 5.14 -7.73
C HIS A 158 -8.41 6.29 -6.81
N ASN A 159 -9.59 6.18 -6.18
CA ASN A 159 -10.11 7.21 -5.29
C ASN A 159 -9.27 7.36 -4.02
N PHE A 160 -8.71 6.26 -3.50
CA PHE A 160 -7.78 6.31 -2.38
C PHE A 160 -6.52 7.12 -2.72
N LEU A 161 -5.82 6.78 -3.81
CA LEU A 161 -4.57 7.47 -4.17
C LEU A 161 -4.81 8.92 -4.58
N GLN A 162 -5.87 9.19 -5.34
CA GLN A 162 -6.23 10.55 -5.77
C GLN A 162 -6.57 11.43 -4.56
N THR A 163 -7.38 10.93 -3.62
CA THR A 163 -7.77 11.69 -2.43
C THR A 163 -6.56 11.90 -1.52
N TYR A 164 -5.71 10.89 -1.33
CA TYR A 164 -4.51 11.04 -0.51
C TYR A 164 -3.58 12.10 -1.10
N ALA A 165 -3.33 12.07 -2.42
CA ALA A 165 -2.49 13.05 -3.11
C ALA A 165 -2.99 14.49 -2.98
N ALA A 166 -4.32 14.69 -2.89
CA ALA A 166 -4.92 16.00 -2.68
C ALA A 166 -4.78 16.52 -1.24
N LEU A 167 -4.60 15.64 -0.24
CA LEU A 167 -4.67 15.98 1.18
C LEU A 167 -3.34 15.89 1.92
N ALA A 168 -2.38 15.11 1.41
CA ALA A 168 -1.10 14.86 2.06
C ALA A 168 0.01 14.56 1.05
N LYS A 169 1.26 14.74 1.49
CA LYS A 169 2.44 14.41 0.70
C LYS A 169 2.92 12.98 1.01
N VAL A 170 3.45 12.34 -0.01
CA VAL A 170 4.18 11.07 0.01
C VAL A 170 5.09 11.04 -1.21
N ASP A 171 6.25 10.40 -1.12
CA ASP A 171 7.09 10.16 -2.28
C ASP A 171 6.45 9.06 -3.16
N PRO A 172 6.02 9.36 -4.40
CA PRO A 172 5.43 8.37 -5.29
C PRO A 172 6.41 7.26 -5.68
N LEU A 173 7.72 7.52 -5.70
CA LEU A 173 8.73 6.51 -5.99
C LEU A 173 8.82 5.49 -4.86
N GLU A 174 8.76 5.95 -3.61
CA GLU A 174 8.73 5.06 -2.45
C GLU A 174 7.43 4.22 -2.43
N VAL A 175 6.30 4.80 -2.84
CA VAL A 175 5.03 4.06 -2.95
C VAL A 175 5.14 2.94 -3.98
N VAL A 176 5.68 3.18 -5.18
CA VAL A 176 5.78 2.11 -6.18
C VAL A 176 6.76 1.01 -5.75
N ILE A 177 7.86 1.35 -5.09
CA ILE A 177 8.78 0.36 -4.48
C ILE A 177 8.04 -0.48 -3.44
N GLY A 178 7.28 0.16 -2.55
CA GLY A 178 6.48 -0.51 -1.54
C GLY A 178 5.41 -1.42 -2.13
N MET A 179 4.77 -1.01 -3.23
CA MET A 179 3.77 -1.83 -3.92
C MET A 179 4.40 -3.09 -4.50
N GLY A 180 5.57 -2.94 -5.14
CA GLY A 180 6.31 -4.08 -5.68
C GLY A 180 6.76 -5.05 -4.58
N THR A 181 7.25 -4.51 -3.46
CA THR A 181 7.63 -5.29 -2.28
C THR A 181 6.43 -6.09 -1.74
N PHE A 182 5.27 -5.45 -1.61
CA PHE A 182 4.04 -6.10 -1.15
C PHE A 182 3.60 -7.27 -2.03
N TRP A 183 3.67 -7.14 -3.36
CA TRP A 183 3.31 -8.25 -4.26
C TRP A 183 4.26 -9.44 -4.12
N ILE A 184 5.57 -9.19 -3.96
CA ILE A 184 6.56 -10.26 -3.74
C ILE A 184 6.29 -10.97 -2.40
N MET A 185 5.87 -10.23 -1.37
CA MET A 185 5.54 -10.79 -0.05
C MET A 185 4.25 -11.61 -0.06
N TRP A 186 3.17 -11.07 -0.63
CA TRP A 186 1.80 -11.51 -0.34
C TRP A 186 1.05 -12.15 -1.51
N ALA A 187 1.52 -12.05 -2.75
CA ALA A 187 0.81 -12.64 -3.89
C ALA A 187 0.63 -14.15 -3.76
N GLY A 188 1.63 -14.85 -3.20
CA GLY A 188 1.59 -16.30 -2.96
C GLY A 188 0.54 -16.74 -1.93
N ASN A 189 0.09 -15.83 -1.07
CA ASN A 189 -0.91 -16.11 -0.05
C ASN A 189 -2.36 -16.01 -0.58
N ARG A 190 -2.53 -15.64 -1.87
CA ARG A 190 -3.86 -15.57 -2.49
C ARG A 190 -4.38 -16.97 -2.80
N LYS A 191 -5.56 -17.28 -2.26
CA LYS A 191 -6.22 -18.56 -2.53
C LYS A 191 -6.49 -18.71 -4.03
N GLY A 192 -5.96 -19.79 -4.63
CA GLY A 192 -6.18 -20.10 -6.03
C GLY A 192 -5.17 -19.48 -7.00
N VAL A 193 -4.12 -18.81 -6.51
CA VAL A 193 -3.02 -18.35 -7.38
C VAL A 193 -2.27 -19.55 -7.97
N SER A 194 -2.13 -19.58 -9.29
CA SER A 194 -1.26 -20.56 -9.97
C SER A 194 0.21 -20.14 -9.89
N ALA A 195 1.13 -21.08 -10.10
CA ALA A 195 2.56 -20.78 -10.14
C ALA A 195 2.91 -19.73 -11.23
N THR A 196 2.24 -19.78 -12.37
CA THR A 196 2.41 -18.79 -13.46
C THR A 196 1.97 -17.40 -13.01
N GLN A 197 0.77 -17.27 -12.42
CA GLN A 197 0.29 -15.99 -11.91
C GLN A 197 1.17 -15.44 -10.79
N LEU A 198 1.63 -16.30 -9.87
CA LEU A 198 2.54 -15.90 -8.81
C LEU A 198 3.83 -15.31 -9.40
N ARG A 199 4.40 -15.99 -10.40
CA ARG A 199 5.59 -15.51 -11.11
C ARG A 199 5.35 -14.14 -11.76
N GLU A 200 4.22 -13.95 -12.45
CA GLU A 200 3.84 -12.67 -13.07
C GLU A 200 3.76 -11.52 -12.04
N TYR A 201 3.18 -11.77 -10.86
CA TYR A 201 3.12 -10.76 -9.79
C TYR A 201 4.49 -10.41 -9.22
N ILE A 202 5.39 -11.38 -9.10
CA ILE A 202 6.75 -11.14 -8.64
C ILE A 202 7.57 -10.39 -9.71
N GLU A 203 7.43 -10.76 -10.99
CA GLU A 203 8.07 -10.03 -12.10
C GLU A 203 7.60 -8.57 -12.12
N LYS A 204 6.29 -8.33 -11.94
CA LYS A 204 5.73 -6.99 -11.81
C LYS A 204 6.25 -6.25 -10.57
N GLY A 205 6.41 -6.95 -9.44
CA GLY A 205 6.97 -6.36 -8.23
C GLY A 205 8.41 -5.91 -8.43
N ILE A 206 9.22 -6.71 -9.11
CA ILE A 206 10.61 -6.37 -9.45
C ILE A 206 10.65 -5.22 -10.46
N GLU A 207 9.76 -5.17 -11.45
CA GLU A 207 9.61 -4.03 -12.35
C GLU A 207 9.38 -2.74 -11.56
N TYR A 208 8.42 -2.72 -10.64
CA TYR A 208 8.09 -1.56 -9.82
C TYR A 208 9.25 -1.12 -8.92
N ILE A 209 9.95 -2.08 -8.32
CA ILE A 209 11.14 -1.82 -7.51
C ILE A 209 12.26 -1.22 -8.37
N ARG A 210 12.53 -1.77 -9.56
CA ARG A 210 13.56 -1.25 -10.48
C ARG A 210 13.21 0.16 -10.97
N MET A 211 11.97 0.41 -11.37
CA MET A 211 11.55 1.72 -11.86
C MET A 211 11.58 2.78 -10.75
N GLY A 212 11.15 2.41 -9.54
CA GLY A 212 11.20 3.30 -8.38
C GLY A 212 12.63 3.58 -7.90
N TRP A 213 13.44 2.54 -7.73
CA TRP A 213 14.83 2.67 -7.23
C TRP A 213 15.77 3.29 -8.26
N GLY A 214 15.69 2.85 -9.52
CA GLY A 214 16.51 3.38 -10.61
C GLY A 214 16.28 4.87 -10.86
N SER A 215 15.14 5.43 -10.42
CA SER A 215 14.84 6.86 -10.48
C SER A 215 15.42 7.69 -9.34
N SER A 216 16.08 7.06 -8.36
CA SER A 216 16.65 7.75 -7.20
C SER A 216 18.16 8.02 -7.27
N GLU A 217 18.91 7.35 -8.16
CA GLU A 217 20.39 7.43 -8.21
C GLU A 217 20.99 7.97 -9.53
N ASP A 218 20.28 7.84 -10.64
CA ASP A 218 20.53 8.51 -11.92
C ASP A 218 19.15 8.92 -12.45
N ILE A 219 19.02 9.98 -13.26
CA ILE A 219 17.72 10.46 -13.79
C ILE A 219 16.92 9.27 -14.36
N GLY A 220 16.09 8.66 -13.52
CA GLY A 220 15.24 7.58 -13.93
C GLY A 220 13.99 8.17 -14.52
N ASP A 221 13.24 7.29 -15.15
CA ASP A 221 12.13 7.66 -15.96
C ASP A 221 10.94 8.02 -15.06
N VAL A 222 10.98 9.21 -14.43
CA VAL A 222 9.80 9.86 -13.81
C VAL A 222 8.64 9.89 -14.83
N GLN A 223 8.94 9.77 -16.12
CA GLN A 223 7.98 9.60 -17.22
C GLN A 223 7.16 8.29 -17.13
N TRP A 224 7.65 7.25 -16.43
CA TRP A 224 6.91 6.01 -16.21
C TRP A 224 5.84 6.13 -15.12
N LEU A 225 6.06 6.98 -14.10
CA LEU A 225 5.10 7.15 -12.99
C LEU A 225 3.67 7.48 -13.45
N PRO A 226 3.42 8.38 -14.43
CA PRO A 226 2.10 8.61 -15.00
C PRO A 226 1.41 7.38 -15.61
N SER A 227 2.18 6.34 -15.98
CA SER A 227 1.67 5.08 -16.52
C SER A 227 1.58 3.96 -15.47
N SER A 228 2.04 4.22 -14.24
CA SER A 228 2.02 3.26 -13.14
C SER A 228 0.65 3.16 -12.46
N LEU A 229 0.52 2.17 -11.57
CA LEU A 229 -0.62 2.02 -10.64
C LEU A 229 -0.59 3.05 -9.49
N ALA A 230 0.38 3.96 -9.47
CA ALA A 230 0.47 5.08 -8.53
C ALA A 230 0.36 6.45 -9.23
N LYS A 231 -0.09 6.49 -10.50
CA LYS A 231 -0.15 7.71 -11.32
C LYS A 231 -0.92 8.86 -10.69
N GLU A 232 -1.91 8.57 -9.85
CA GLU A 232 -2.71 9.59 -9.16
C GLU A 232 -1.85 10.45 -8.22
N LEU A 233 -0.73 9.92 -7.70
CA LEU A 233 0.18 10.63 -6.81
C LEU A 233 1.01 11.71 -7.52
N VAL A 234 1.19 11.63 -8.84
CA VAL A 234 1.92 12.65 -9.63
C VAL A 234 1.00 13.68 -10.28
N ALA A 235 -0.25 13.31 -10.56
CA ALA A 235 -1.21 14.18 -11.25
C ALA A 235 -1.60 15.46 -10.47
N CYS A 236 -1.40 15.47 -9.14
CA CYS A 236 -1.71 16.61 -8.28
C CYS A 236 -0.50 17.51 -7.95
N THR A 237 0.69 17.21 -8.49
CA THR A 237 1.92 17.99 -8.19
C THR A 237 2.07 19.28 -9.02
N SER A 238 1.15 19.56 -9.94
CA SER A 238 1.21 20.71 -10.85
C SER A 238 0.87 22.09 -10.25
N TYR A 239 0.67 22.19 -8.93
CA TYR A 239 0.25 23.44 -8.27
C TYR A 239 1.01 23.71 -6.97
N TYR A 240 2.34 23.84 -7.01
CA TYR A 240 3.10 24.64 -6.04
C TYR A 240 4.35 25.22 -6.69
#